data_AF-K9CJB0-F1
#
_entry.id   AF-K9CJB0-F1
#
_cell.length_a   1.000
_cell.length_b   1.000
_cell.length_c   1.000
_cell.angle_alpha   90.00
_cell.angle_beta   90.00
_cell.angle_gamma   90.00
#
_symmetry.space_group_name_H-M   'P 1'
#
loop_
_entity.id
_entity.type
_entity.pdbx_description
1 polymer ?
#
loop_
_entity_poly.entity_id
_entity_poly.type
_entity_poly.pdbx_seq_one_letter_code
_entity_poly.pdbx_strand_id
1 'polypeptide(L)'
;MTGNVAGVPASRATALDYMERALAILRTLDGNSAKSVEHLVEAIDAAMPAPLAKMTADETELTWQMSYVAQRVFQLHNKYEMTFEQIAQRLGITADQAREHLDYVEMIINAPPPTKDV
;
A
#
# COMPACT_ATOMS: atom_id res chain seq x y z
N MET A 1 -10.58 14.76 11.36
CA MET A 1 -9.47 14.45 12.29
C MET A 1 -8.34 13.89 11.43
N THR A 2 -7.14 14.44 11.54
CA THR A 2 -6.00 14.15 10.67
C THR A 2 -5.51 12.73 10.88
N GLY A 3 -5.51 11.91 9.82
CA GLY A 3 -4.80 10.64 9.78
C GLY A 3 -3.29 10.86 9.94
N ASN A 4 -2.84 10.97 11.18
CA ASN A 4 -1.42 11.09 11.51
C ASN A 4 -0.84 9.71 11.75
N VAL A 5 0.07 9.30 10.88
CA VAL A 5 1.15 8.37 11.25
C VAL A 5 2.02 9.12 12.26
N ALA A 6 2.32 8.53 13.42
CA ALA A 6 3.10 9.17 14.47
C ALA A 6 4.43 9.70 13.90
N GLY A 7 4.73 10.99 14.11
CA GLY A 7 6.00 11.61 13.70
C GLY A 7 6.04 12.30 12.33
N VAL A 8 4.94 12.34 11.57
CA VAL A 8 4.87 13.05 10.28
C VAL A 8 4.20 14.43 10.44
N PRO A 9 4.84 15.55 10.02
CA PRO A 9 4.19 16.86 10.01
C PRO A 9 2.90 16.85 9.17
N ALA A 10 1.84 17.54 9.59
CA ALA A 10 0.54 17.52 8.92
C ALA A 10 0.59 17.89 7.42
N SER A 11 1.49 18.80 7.04
CA SER A 11 1.75 19.16 5.64
C SER A 11 2.35 18.00 4.83
N ARG A 12 3.24 17.20 5.44
CA ARG A 12 3.82 16.00 4.82
C ARG A 12 2.78 14.89 4.69
N ALA A 13 1.95 14.68 5.71
CA ALA A 13 0.87 13.68 5.64
C ALA A 13 -0.10 14.00 4.49
N THR A 14 -0.49 15.27 4.36
CA THR A 14 -1.36 15.72 3.26
C THR A 14 -0.72 15.55 1.89
N ALA A 15 0.57 15.87 1.75
CA ALA A 15 1.30 15.67 0.49
C ALA A 15 1.35 14.19 0.09
N LEU A 16 1.62 13.31 1.05
CA LEU A 16 1.62 11.87 0.84
C LEU A 16 0.25 11.36 0.40
N ASP A 17 -0.84 11.82 1.01
CA ASP A 17 -2.20 11.44 0.60
C ASP A 17 -2.47 11.83 -0.87
N TYR A 18 -2.05 13.02 -1.30
CA TYR A 18 -2.18 13.42 -2.71
C TYR A 18 -1.32 12.58 -3.65
N MET A 19 -0.08 12.26 -3.25
CA MET A 19 0.83 11.44 -4.05
C MET A 19 0.31 10.00 -4.20
N GLU A 20 -0.19 9.39 -3.13
CA GLU A 20 -0.73 8.02 -3.13
C GLU A 20 -1.99 7.94 -4.02
N ARG A 21 -2.88 8.93 -3.94
CA ARG A 21 -4.05 9.03 -4.83
C ARG A 21 -3.65 9.25 -6.29
N ALA A 22 -2.67 10.11 -6.55
CA ALA A 22 -2.16 10.33 -7.90
C ALA A 22 -1.55 9.04 -8.48
N LEU A 23 -0.80 8.29 -7.67
CA LEU A 23 -0.20 7.02 -8.07
C LEU A 23 -1.26 5.95 -8.38
N ALA A 24 -2.32 5.87 -7.56
CA ALA A 24 -3.45 4.98 -7.84
C ALA A 24 -4.09 5.28 -9.21
N ILE A 25 -4.29 6.57 -9.54
CA ILE A 25 -4.82 6.98 -10.85
C ILE A 25 -3.82 6.63 -11.96
N LEU A 26 -2.54 6.99 -11.82
CA LEU A 26 -1.52 6.75 -12.85
C LEU A 26 -1.39 5.27 -13.24
N ARG A 27 -1.56 4.35 -12.27
CA ARG A 27 -1.53 2.91 -12.54
C ARG A 27 -2.77 2.37 -13.26
N THR A 28 -3.86 3.13 -13.32
CA THR A 28 -5.05 2.78 -14.12
C THR A 28 -5.00 3.33 -15.55
N LEU A 29 -4.07 4.23 -15.85
CA LEU A 29 -3.92 4.81 -17.17
C LEU A 29 -3.05 3.91 -18.05
N ASP A 30 -3.59 3.43 -19.17
CA ASP A 30 -2.80 2.73 -20.18
C ASP A 30 -1.82 3.70 -20.85
N GLY A 31 -0.57 3.25 -21.04
CA GLY A 31 0.46 4.00 -21.79
C GLY A 31 1.64 4.49 -20.96
N ASN A 32 2.40 5.42 -21.54
CA ASN A 32 3.79 5.84 -21.25
C ASN A 32 4.09 6.42 -19.84
N SER A 33 3.32 6.03 -18.83
CA SER A 33 3.36 6.49 -17.44
C SER A 33 4.30 5.66 -16.56
N ALA A 34 4.92 4.58 -17.08
CA ALA A 34 5.71 3.64 -16.28
C ALA A 34 6.82 4.33 -15.45
N LYS A 35 7.56 5.26 -16.07
CA LYS A 35 8.59 6.04 -15.36
C LYS A 35 7.99 6.99 -14.32
N SER A 36 6.84 7.60 -14.61
CA SER A 36 6.15 8.47 -13.65
C SER A 36 5.64 7.69 -12.45
N VAL A 37 5.14 6.47 -12.66
CA VAL A 37 4.74 5.54 -11.61
C VAL A 37 5.94 5.16 -10.74
N GLU A 38 7.06 4.79 -11.36
CA GLU A 38 8.31 4.45 -10.66
C GLU A 38 8.81 5.61 -9.79
N HIS A 39 8.99 6.80 -10.37
CA HIS A 39 9.47 7.97 -9.63
C HIS A 39 8.53 8.38 -8.50
N LEU A 40 7.21 8.22 -8.68
CA LEU A 40 6.26 8.57 -7.66
C LEU A 40 6.27 7.55 -6.51
N VAL A 41 6.43 6.26 -6.79
CA VAL A 41 6.65 5.22 -5.76
C VAL A 41 7.89 5.56 -4.93
N GLU A 42 9.02 5.83 -5.59
CA GLU A 42 10.29 6.16 -4.92
C GLU A 42 10.14 7.41 -4.03
N ALA A 43 9.48 8.45 -4.54
CA ALA A 43 9.26 9.69 -3.80
C ALA A 43 8.37 9.49 -2.57
N ILE A 44 7.31 8.68 -2.70
CA ILE A 44 6.43 8.33 -1.58
C ILE A 44 7.23 7.56 -0.52
N ASP A 45 7.96 6.51 -0.91
CA ASP A 45 8.68 5.66 0.03
C ASP A 45 9.81 6.41 0.74
N ALA A 46 10.48 7.35 0.07
CA ALA A 46 11.47 8.24 0.68
C ALA A 46 10.86 9.25 1.66
N ALA A 47 9.60 9.65 1.47
CA ALA A 47 8.90 10.61 2.32
C ALA A 47 8.17 9.95 3.51
N MET A 48 7.94 8.64 3.45
CA MET A 48 7.40 7.85 4.56
C MET A 48 8.39 7.76 5.73
N PRO A 49 7.90 7.64 6.97
CA PRO A 49 8.77 7.33 8.11
C PRO A 49 9.46 5.97 7.91
N ALA A 50 10.47 5.70 8.72
CA ALA A 50 11.04 4.35 8.78
C ALA A 50 9.94 3.34 9.13
N PRO A 51 9.90 2.18 8.45
CA PRO A 51 8.90 1.16 8.74
C PRO A 51 9.12 0.57 10.14
N LEU A 52 8.02 0.25 10.82
CA LEU A 52 8.02 -0.38 12.14
C LEU A 52 8.33 -1.89 12.05
N ALA A 53 7.96 -2.51 10.94
CA ALA A 53 8.23 -3.91 10.64
C ALA A 53 8.79 -4.11 9.22
N LYS A 54 9.55 -5.19 9.03
CA LYS A 54 10.01 -5.63 7.71
C LYS A 54 9.12 -6.75 7.21
N MET A 55 8.75 -6.68 5.93
CA MET A 55 8.13 -7.80 5.25
C MET A 55 9.15 -8.90 5.00
N THR A 56 8.70 -10.14 4.99
CA THR A 56 9.49 -11.28 4.52
C THR A 56 9.69 -11.20 3.00
N ALA A 57 10.64 -11.99 2.47
CA ALA A 57 10.86 -12.08 1.03
C ALA A 57 9.61 -12.60 0.30
N ASP A 58 8.93 -13.59 0.88
CA ASP A 58 7.72 -14.19 0.30
C ASP A 58 6.55 -13.22 0.28
N GLU A 59 6.32 -12.48 1.37
CA GLU A 59 5.30 -11.42 1.42
C GLU A 59 5.60 -10.32 0.38
N THR A 60 6.88 -9.99 0.19
CA THR A 60 7.29 -9.02 -0.82
C THR A 60 6.94 -9.55 -2.21
N GLU A 61 7.42 -10.72 -2.58
CA GLU A 61 7.18 -11.31 -3.91
C GLU A 61 5.68 -11.46 -4.22
N LEU A 62 4.89 -11.99 -3.26
CA LEU A 62 3.46 -12.21 -3.46
C LEU A 62 2.69 -10.91 -3.63
N THR A 63 2.98 -9.88 -2.81
CA THR A 63 2.28 -8.60 -2.91
C THR A 63 2.63 -7.81 -4.18
N TRP A 64 3.81 -8.03 -4.76
CA TRP A 64 4.21 -7.43 -6.04
C TRP A 64 3.38 -7.91 -7.24
N GLN A 65 2.75 -9.08 -7.13
CA GLN A 65 1.87 -9.63 -8.16
C GLN A 65 0.42 -9.11 -8.06
N MET A 66 0.12 -8.34 -7.01
CA MET A 66 -1.24 -7.84 -6.72
C MET A 66 -1.46 -6.43 -7.27
N SER A 67 -2.71 -5.97 -7.24
CA SER A 67 -3.02 -4.56 -7.51
C SER A 67 -2.27 -3.65 -6.54
N TYR A 68 -1.94 -2.44 -7.00
CA TYR A 68 -1.26 -1.44 -6.17
C TYR A 68 -1.99 -1.15 -4.86
N VAL A 69 -3.32 -1.01 -4.92
CA VAL A 69 -4.13 -0.71 -3.74
C VAL A 69 -4.02 -1.85 -2.74
N ALA A 70 -4.12 -3.10 -3.17
CA ALA A 70 -3.97 -4.27 -2.30
C ALA A 70 -2.57 -4.34 -1.66
N GLN A 71 -1.52 -4.20 -2.48
CA GLN A 71 -0.13 -4.15 -2.01
C GLN A 71 0.07 -3.03 -0.98
N ARG A 72 -0.46 -1.83 -1.26
CA ARG A 72 -0.23 -0.66 -0.43
C ARG A 72 -1.02 -0.71 0.88
N VAL A 73 -2.25 -1.23 0.85
CA VAL A 73 -3.03 -1.52 2.07
C VAL A 73 -2.24 -2.43 3.00
N PHE A 74 -1.71 -3.55 2.48
CA PHE A 74 -0.92 -4.49 3.29
C PHE A 74 0.32 -3.83 3.90
N GLN A 75 1.05 -3.02 3.13
CA GLN A 75 2.21 -2.28 3.62
C GLN A 75 1.83 -1.26 4.69
N LEU A 76 0.80 -0.43 4.46
CA LEU A 76 0.39 0.62 5.40
C LEU A 76 -0.13 0.03 6.72
N HIS A 77 -0.83 -1.09 6.67
CA HIS A 77 -1.30 -1.81 7.86
C HIS A 77 -0.14 -2.48 8.60
N ASN A 78 0.63 -3.34 7.94
CA ASN A 78 1.59 -4.23 8.61
C ASN A 78 2.97 -3.59 8.85
N LYS A 79 3.40 -2.62 8.04
CA LYS A 79 4.69 -1.93 8.24
C LYS A 79 4.57 -0.65 9.05
N TYR A 80 3.40 -0.02 9.05
CA TYR A 80 3.21 1.33 9.62
C TYR A 80 2.09 1.40 10.65
N GLU A 81 1.42 0.27 10.95
CA GLU A 81 0.34 0.16 11.95
C GLU A 81 -0.78 1.20 11.73
N MET A 82 -1.04 1.58 10.47
CA MET A 82 -2.10 2.53 10.15
C MET A 82 -3.47 1.86 10.29
N THR A 83 -4.44 2.59 10.86
CA THR A 83 -5.83 2.10 10.93
C THR A 83 -6.48 2.10 9.54
N PHE A 84 -7.54 1.33 9.36
CA PHE A 84 -8.28 1.29 8.10
C PHE A 84 -8.79 2.68 7.67
N GLU A 85 -9.18 3.54 8.61
CA GLU A 85 -9.60 4.91 8.32
C GLU A 85 -8.45 5.77 7.79
N GLN A 86 -7.25 5.61 8.35
CA GLN A 86 -6.06 6.33 7.89
C GLN A 86 -5.62 5.85 6.51
N ILE A 87 -5.68 4.53 6.27
CA ILE A 87 -5.39 3.92 4.96
C ILE A 87 -6.41 4.37 3.92
N ALA A 88 -7.70 4.33 4.26
CA ALA A 88 -8.79 4.78 3.41
C ALA A 88 -8.62 6.25 3.00
N GLN A 89 -8.33 7.13 3.97
CA GLN A 89 -8.03 8.52 3.70
C GLN A 89 -6.84 8.65 2.73
N ARG A 90 -5.75 7.94 2.98
CA ARG A 90 -4.53 8.03 2.19
C ARG A 90 -4.73 7.57 0.74
N LEU A 91 -5.38 6.43 0.55
CA LEU A 91 -5.55 5.82 -0.77
C LEU A 91 -6.79 6.32 -1.52
N GLY A 92 -7.66 7.09 -0.86
CA GLY A 92 -8.91 7.57 -1.48
C GLY A 92 -9.95 6.47 -1.68
N ILE A 93 -9.96 5.47 -0.79
CA ILE A 93 -10.94 4.36 -0.75
C ILE A 93 -11.76 4.44 0.53
N THR A 94 -12.68 3.50 0.74
CA THR A 94 -13.40 3.34 2.03
C THR A 94 -12.65 2.44 3.00
N ALA A 95 -12.94 2.55 4.30
CA ALA A 95 -12.34 1.68 5.32
C ALA A 95 -12.71 0.20 5.12
N ASP A 96 -13.93 -0.07 4.64
CA ASP A 96 -14.36 -1.44 4.33
C ASP A 96 -13.60 -2.00 3.12
N GLN A 97 -13.39 -1.20 2.06
CA GLN A 97 -12.52 -1.60 0.94
C GLN A 97 -11.07 -1.85 1.39
N ALA A 98 -10.54 -1.04 2.31
CA ALA A 98 -9.21 -1.27 2.88
C ALA A 98 -9.15 -2.62 3.62
N ARG A 99 -10.19 -2.97 4.39
CA ARG A 99 -10.30 -4.27 5.05
C ARG A 99 -10.37 -5.42 4.05
N GLU A 100 -11.25 -5.33 3.05
CA GLU A 100 -11.40 -6.34 1.99
C GLU A 100 -10.09 -6.59 1.23
N HIS A 101 -9.33 -5.53 0.93
CA HIS A 101 -8.02 -5.66 0.31
C HIS A 101 -7.01 -6.36 1.21
N LEU A 102 -7.00 -6.06 2.51
CA LEU A 102 -6.11 -6.74 3.46
C LEU A 102 -6.48 -8.23 3.58
N ASP A 103 -7.76 -8.55 3.76
CA ASP A 103 -8.26 -9.92 3.86
C ASP A 103 -7.89 -10.74 2.61
N TYR A 104 -8.02 -10.14 1.41
CA TYR A 104 -7.61 -10.75 0.16
C TYR A 104 -6.10 -11.05 0.12
N VAL A 105 -5.27 -10.09 0.51
CA VAL A 105 -3.81 -10.26 0.53
C VAL A 105 -3.40 -11.36 1.52
N GLU A 106 -3.94 -11.31 2.74
CA GLU A 106 -3.66 -12.29 3.79
C GLU A 106 -4.14 -13.69 3.43
N MET A 107 -5.27 -13.83 2.72
CA MET A 107 -5.72 -15.12 2.19
C MET A 107 -4.69 -15.71 1.22
N ILE A 108 -4.11 -14.91 0.33
CA ILE A 108 -3.11 -15.37 -0.64
C ILE A 108 -1.78 -15.70 0.05
N ILE A 109 -1.32 -14.88 0.99
CA ILE A 109 -0.06 -15.10 1.71
C ILE A 109 -0.15 -16.36 2.59
N ASN A 110 -1.29 -16.60 3.23
CA ASN A 110 -1.50 -17.75 4.10
C ASN A 110 -2.02 -18.99 3.37
N ALA A 111 -2.17 -18.93 2.03
CA ALA A 111 -2.62 -20.07 1.27
C ALA A 111 -1.58 -21.20 1.36
N PRO A 112 -2.00 -22.45 1.63
CA PRO A 112 -1.08 -23.58 1.61
C PRO A 112 -0.46 -23.72 0.21
N PRO A 113 0.83 -24.12 0.11
CA PRO A 113 1.47 -24.31 -1.17
C PRO A 113 0.65 -25.33 -1.99
N PRO A 114 0.50 -25.11 -3.32
CA PRO A 114 -0.27 -26.03 -4.15
C PRO A 114 0.28 -27.44 -3.98
N THR A 115 -0.60 -28.37 -3.61
CA THR A 115 -0.27 -29.80 -3.57
C THR A 115 0.15 -30.20 -4.97
N LYS A 116 1.42 -30.56 -5.14
CA LYS A 116 1.87 -31.22 -6.35
C LYS A 116 1.24 -32.60 -6.34
N ASP A 117 0.16 -32.76 -7.10
CA ASP A 117 -0.32 -34.10 -7.46
C ASP A 117 0.85 -34.80 -8.17
N VAL A 118 1.26 -35.93 -7.59
CA VAL A 118 2.35 -36.81 -8.05
C VAL A 118 1.83 -37.75 -9.13
#